data_AF-A0A356VUK3-F1
#
_entry.id   AF-A0A356VUK3-F1
#
_cell.length_a   1.000
_cell.length_b   1.000
_cell.length_c   1.000
_cell.angle_alpha   90.00
_cell.angle_beta   90.00
_cell.angle_gamma   90.00
#
_symmetry.space_group_name_H-M   'P 1'
#
loop_
_entity.id
_entity.type
_entity.pdbx_description
1 polymer ?
#
loop_
_entity_poly.entity_id
_entity_poly.type
_entity_poly.pdbx_seq_one_letter_code
_entity_poly.pdbx_strand_id
1 'polypeptide(L)'
;FVQPRYWGKRSLDYLWYGIGAYIKANPQIKYMFGPVTLSDSYPHEAKELIAAFYLQQFGQQTKLAVGRRRFEIRDEVTSFIAEELAGDYKESYKKLKLLLEEYGVKVPTLFKQYSELCEEDGCQFIDFSLDPDFNNCTDCLILVDVAKIKAKKYNRYIG
;
A
#
# COMPACT_ATOMS: atom_id res chain seq x y z
N PHE A 1 7.63 -14.75 6.17
CA PHE A 1 8.57 -13.75 6.72
C PHE A 1 8.49 -13.65 8.25
N VAL A 2 7.35 -13.29 8.85
CA VAL A 2 7.19 -13.33 10.32
C VAL A 2 6.70 -14.73 10.74
N GLN A 3 7.35 -15.35 11.74
CA GLN A 3 6.93 -16.64 12.29
C GLN A 3 5.51 -16.52 12.93
N PRO A 4 4.60 -17.49 12.75
CA PRO A 4 3.20 -17.39 13.21
C PRO A 4 3.02 -16.95 14.66
N ARG A 5 3.90 -17.41 15.57
CA ARG A 5 3.93 -17.00 16.99
C ARG A 5 4.13 -15.50 17.25
N TYR A 6 4.54 -14.73 16.24
CA TYR A 6 4.72 -13.27 16.31
C TYR A 6 3.76 -12.49 15.42
N TRP A 7 2.79 -13.16 14.78
CA TRP A 7 1.73 -12.45 14.05
C TRP A 7 0.91 -11.59 15.01
N GLY A 8 0.55 -10.39 14.56
CA GLY A 8 -0.15 -9.39 15.38
C GLY A 8 0.70 -8.75 16.49
N LYS A 9 1.99 -9.11 16.62
CA LYS A 9 2.91 -8.50 17.59
C LYS A 9 3.70 -7.35 16.95
N ARG A 10 4.80 -6.97 17.59
CA ARG A 10 5.64 -5.82 17.23
C ARG A 10 6.63 -6.07 16.08
N SER A 11 6.53 -7.18 15.34
CA SER A 11 7.51 -7.53 14.31
C SER A 11 7.63 -6.47 13.20
N LEU A 12 6.51 -5.96 12.70
CA LEU A 12 6.51 -4.86 11.72
C LEU A 12 7.01 -3.54 12.33
N ASP A 13 6.71 -3.29 13.61
CA ASP A 13 7.21 -2.11 14.33
C ASP A 13 8.75 -2.15 14.44
N TYR A 14 9.32 -3.33 14.74
CA TYR A 14 10.77 -3.55 14.76
C TYR A 14 11.43 -3.44 13.39
N LEU A 15 10.77 -3.90 12.34
CA LEU A 15 11.24 -3.68 10.97
C LEU A 15 11.38 -2.17 10.69
N TRP A 16 10.38 -1.38 11.07
CA TRP A 16 10.43 0.08 10.91
C TRP A 16 11.50 0.76 11.76
N TYR A 17 11.82 0.26 12.95
CA TYR A 17 12.98 0.73 13.70
C TYR A 17 14.29 0.47 12.94
N GLY A 18 14.44 -0.69 12.31
CA GLY A 18 15.61 -1.01 11.49
C GLY A 18 15.73 -0.10 10.26
N ILE A 19 14.63 0.08 9.52
CA ILE A 19 14.56 0.98 8.36
C ILE A 19 14.88 2.41 8.78
N GLY A 20 14.26 2.90 9.86
CA GLY A 20 14.46 4.25 10.34
C GLY A 20 15.89 4.52 10.82
N ALA A 21 16.53 3.56 11.50
CA ALA A 21 17.94 3.64 11.86
C ALA A 21 18.85 3.73 10.62
N TYR A 22 18.55 2.97 9.56
CA TYR A 22 19.30 3.02 8.31
C TYR A 22 19.15 4.38 7.61
N ILE A 23 17.93 4.93 7.56
CA ILE A 23 17.68 6.27 6.99
C ILE A 23 18.42 7.35 7.79
N LYS A 24 18.36 7.28 9.13
CA LYS A 24 19.07 8.23 10.01
C LYS A 24 20.58 8.24 9.74
N ALA A 25 21.17 7.07 9.52
CA ALA A 25 22.59 6.92 9.19
C ALA A 25 22.93 7.35 7.76
N ASN A 26 21.94 7.50 6.88
CA ASN A 26 22.10 7.81 5.45
C ASN A 26 21.17 8.96 5.03
N PRO A 27 21.40 10.20 5.52
CA PRO A 27 20.51 11.35 5.27
C PRO A 27 20.39 11.76 3.79
N GLN A 28 21.26 11.25 2.91
CA GLN A 28 21.17 11.42 1.47
C GLN A 28 20.01 10.64 0.82
N ILE A 29 19.42 9.67 1.52
CA ILE A 29 18.29 8.89 1.02
C ILE A 29 17.03 9.74 1.04
N LYS A 30 16.54 10.07 -0.16
CA LYS A 30 15.31 10.85 -0.36
C LYS A 30 14.08 9.99 -0.57
N TYR A 31 14.26 8.82 -1.16
CA TYR A 31 13.16 7.95 -1.56
C TYR A 31 13.39 6.51 -1.13
N MET A 32 12.31 5.84 -0.75
CA MET A 32 12.24 4.39 -0.62
C MET A 32 11.24 3.86 -1.64
N PHE A 33 11.51 2.72 -2.27
CA PHE A 33 10.56 2.08 -3.17
C PHE A 33 10.67 0.56 -3.07
N GLY A 34 9.61 -0.11 -3.46
CA GLY A 34 9.57 -1.57 -3.47
C GLY A 34 8.16 -2.12 -3.60
N PRO A 35 8.03 -3.43 -3.80
CA PRO A 35 6.73 -4.07 -3.88
C PRO A 35 6.07 -4.16 -2.50
N VAL A 36 4.76 -3.96 -2.47
CA VAL A 36 3.88 -4.31 -1.37
C VAL A 36 2.93 -5.40 -1.86
N THR A 37 3.05 -6.57 -1.26
CA THR A 37 2.32 -7.76 -1.69
C THR A 37 0.91 -7.82 -1.13
N LEU A 38 -0.04 -8.11 -2.01
CA LEU A 38 -1.39 -8.55 -1.73
C LEU A 38 -1.49 -10.06 -1.94
N SER A 39 -1.81 -10.77 -0.87
CA SER A 39 -1.89 -12.24 -0.86
C SER A 39 -2.89 -12.76 -1.89
N ASP A 40 -2.52 -13.84 -2.60
CA ASP A 40 -3.43 -14.52 -3.52
C ASP A 40 -4.63 -15.19 -2.82
N SER A 41 -4.61 -15.30 -1.49
CA SER A 41 -5.75 -15.75 -0.69
C SER A 41 -6.95 -14.79 -0.73
N TYR A 42 -6.80 -13.57 -1.25
CA TYR A 42 -7.90 -12.64 -1.40
C TYR A 42 -8.75 -13.01 -2.64
N PRO A 43 -10.09 -12.98 -2.53
CA PRO A 43 -10.97 -13.09 -3.69
C PRO A 43 -10.58 -12.09 -4.79
N HIS A 44 -10.74 -12.47 -6.05
CA HIS A 44 -10.29 -11.65 -7.18
C HIS A 44 -10.95 -10.26 -7.18
N GLU A 45 -12.24 -10.21 -6.93
CA GLU A 45 -13.04 -8.99 -6.83
C GLU A 45 -12.55 -8.07 -5.70
N ALA A 46 -12.16 -8.65 -4.56
CA ALA A 46 -11.57 -7.90 -3.47
C ALA A 46 -10.19 -7.33 -3.84
N LYS A 47 -9.39 -8.07 -4.62
CA LYS A 47 -8.10 -7.58 -5.14
C LYS A 47 -8.29 -6.40 -6.09
N GLU A 48 -9.29 -6.46 -6.97
CA GLU A 48 -9.66 -5.35 -7.86
C GLU A 48 -10.10 -4.11 -7.09
N LEU A 49 -10.99 -4.26 -6.09
CA LEU A 49 -11.43 -3.13 -5.26
C LEU A 49 -10.26 -2.46 -4.53
N ILE A 50 -9.33 -3.25 -3.98
CA ILE A 50 -8.12 -2.73 -3.31
C ILE A 50 -7.24 -2.01 -4.33
N ALA A 51 -6.94 -2.64 -5.46
CA ALA A 51 -6.05 -2.08 -6.47
C ALA A 51 -6.60 -0.75 -7.02
N ALA A 52 -7.87 -0.74 -7.42
CA ALA A 52 -8.54 0.45 -7.94
C ALA A 52 -8.56 1.58 -6.90
N PHE A 53 -8.91 1.28 -5.65
CA PHE A 53 -8.94 2.28 -4.58
C PHE A 53 -7.58 2.94 -4.35
N TYR A 54 -6.51 2.16 -4.25
CA TYR A 54 -5.17 2.70 -4.00
C TYR A 54 -4.59 3.43 -5.21
N LEU A 55 -4.90 3.00 -6.44
CA LEU A 55 -4.55 3.76 -7.64
C LEU A 55 -5.29 5.09 -7.71
N GLN A 56 -6.57 5.13 -7.32
CA GLN A 56 -7.33 6.39 -7.28
C GLN A 56 -6.83 7.35 -6.21
N GLN A 57 -6.61 6.86 -5.00
CA GLN A 57 -6.32 7.70 -3.83
C GLN A 57 -4.84 8.08 -3.72
N PHE A 58 -3.93 7.25 -4.24
CA PHE A 58 -2.48 7.43 -4.11
C PHE A 58 -1.71 7.21 -5.41
N GLY A 59 -2.39 7.06 -6.54
CA GLY A 59 -1.75 6.96 -7.85
C GLY A 59 -1.10 8.27 -8.29
N GLN A 60 -0.18 8.17 -9.26
CA GLN A 60 0.47 9.35 -9.82
C GLN A 60 -0.24 9.87 -11.06
N GLN A 61 -0.14 11.19 -11.25
CA GLN A 61 -0.42 11.84 -12.53
C GLN A 61 0.62 11.47 -13.60
N THR A 62 1.88 11.21 -13.19
CA THR A 62 2.97 10.81 -14.09
C THR A 62 3.30 9.32 -13.92
N LYS A 63 3.28 8.55 -15.00
CA LYS A 63 3.64 7.13 -14.96
C LYS A 63 5.16 6.94 -14.82
N LEU A 64 5.64 6.65 -13.61
CA LEU A 64 7.06 6.35 -13.36
C LEU A 64 7.48 4.95 -13.82
N ALA A 65 6.58 3.97 -13.70
CA ALA A 65 6.83 2.59 -14.08
C ALA A 65 5.53 1.90 -14.47
N VAL A 66 5.68 0.74 -15.11
CA VAL A 66 4.60 -0.12 -15.54
C VAL A 66 4.91 -1.55 -15.12
N GLY A 67 3.93 -2.24 -14.56
CA GLY A 67 4.03 -3.66 -14.23
C GLY A 67 4.29 -4.50 -15.47
N ARG A 68 5.23 -5.46 -15.40
CA ARG A 68 5.54 -6.37 -16.52
C ARG A 68 4.39 -7.32 -16.84
N ARG A 69 3.68 -7.76 -15.80
CA ARG A 69 2.48 -8.60 -15.85
C ARG A 69 1.37 -7.83 -15.14
N ARG A 70 0.78 -6.84 -15.79
CA ARG A 70 -0.21 -5.95 -15.15
C ARG A 70 -1.34 -6.77 -14.53
N PHE A 71 -1.75 -6.37 -13.33
CA PHE A 71 -2.99 -6.83 -12.76
C PHE A 71 -4.12 -6.03 -13.39
N GLU A 72 -4.94 -6.71 -14.20
CA GLU A 72 -6.05 -6.09 -14.89
C GLU A 72 -7.21 -5.86 -13.92
N ILE A 73 -7.75 -4.64 -13.93
CA ILE A 73 -8.91 -4.24 -13.14
C ILE A 73 -10.03 -3.97 -14.14
N ARG A 74 -11.20 -4.54 -13.91
CA ARG A 74 -12.35 -4.30 -14.77
C ARG A 74 -12.74 -2.82 -14.78
N ASP A 75 -13.16 -2.33 -15.95
CA ASP A 75 -13.60 -0.95 -16.13
C ASP A 75 -14.80 -0.62 -15.23
N GLU A 76 -15.70 -1.57 -15.00
CA GLU A 76 -16.84 -1.39 -14.09
C GLU A 76 -16.38 -1.17 -12.64
N VAL A 77 -15.32 -1.86 -12.19
CA VAL A 77 -14.77 -1.70 -10.83
C VAL A 77 -14.07 -0.36 -10.70
N THR A 78 -13.29 0.03 -11.71
CA THR A 78 -12.62 1.34 -11.74
C THR A 78 -13.64 2.47 -11.69
N SER A 79 -14.72 2.37 -12.49
CA SER A 79 -15.80 3.36 -12.54
C SER A 79 -16.55 3.43 -11.20
N PHE A 80 -16.89 2.27 -10.63
CA PHE A 80 -17.54 2.20 -9.33
C PHE A 80 -16.71 2.86 -8.21
N ILE A 81 -15.39 2.62 -8.17
CA ILE A 81 -14.51 3.25 -7.18
C ILE A 81 -14.41 4.76 -7.41
N ALA A 82 -14.40 5.20 -8.67
CA ALA A 82 -14.39 6.63 -9.03
C ALA A 82 -15.66 7.36 -8.66
N GLU A 83 -16.81 6.68 -8.62
CA GLU A 83 -18.09 7.28 -8.26
C GLU A 83 -18.35 7.18 -6.74
N GLU A 84 -18.26 5.97 -6.18
CA GLU A 84 -18.72 5.68 -4.82
C GLU A 84 -17.68 5.98 -3.75
N LEU A 85 -16.39 5.91 -4.10
CA LEU A 85 -15.25 6.12 -3.20
C LEU A 85 -14.41 7.34 -3.60
N ALA A 86 -15.06 8.32 -4.23
CA ALA A 86 -14.50 9.63 -4.50
C ALA A 86 -14.33 10.46 -3.22
N GLY A 87 -13.34 11.34 -3.24
CA GLY A 87 -13.15 12.36 -2.20
C GLY A 87 -12.19 11.92 -1.08
N ASP A 88 -12.43 12.45 0.13
CA ASP A 88 -11.51 12.33 1.26
C ASP A 88 -11.14 10.87 1.58
N TYR A 89 -9.84 10.65 1.79
CA TYR A 89 -9.29 9.32 2.06
C TYR A 89 -9.95 8.64 3.26
N LYS A 90 -10.23 9.37 4.34
CA LYS A 90 -10.73 8.75 5.59
C LYS A 90 -12.16 8.25 5.42
N GLU A 91 -13.00 8.96 4.67
CA GLU A 91 -14.36 8.55 4.37
C GLU A 91 -14.37 7.40 3.35
N SER A 92 -13.62 7.54 2.27
CA SER A 92 -13.49 6.54 1.21
C SER A 92 -12.90 5.22 1.75
N TYR A 93 -11.94 5.29 2.67
CA TYR A 93 -11.37 4.14 3.34
C TYR A 93 -12.38 3.38 4.22
N LYS A 94 -13.31 4.08 4.88
CA LYS A 94 -14.39 3.43 5.65
C LYS A 94 -15.31 2.64 4.72
N LYS A 95 -15.68 3.23 3.58
CA LYS A 95 -16.49 2.57 2.54
C LYS A 95 -15.78 1.33 2.00
N LEU A 96 -14.49 1.44 1.65
CA LEU A 96 -13.68 0.29 1.21
C LEU A 96 -13.70 -0.83 2.25
N LYS A 97 -13.54 -0.51 3.54
CA LYS A 97 -13.60 -1.52 4.59
C LYS A 97 -14.94 -2.28 4.60
N LEU A 98 -16.06 -1.57 4.49
CA LEU A 98 -17.38 -2.19 4.47
C LEU A 98 -17.53 -3.10 3.23
N LEU A 99 -17.09 -2.65 2.06
CA LEU A 99 -17.12 -3.47 0.85
C LEU A 99 -16.30 -4.76 0.99
N LEU A 100 -15.12 -4.69 1.60
CA LEU A 100 -14.26 -5.86 1.81
C LEU A 100 -14.82 -6.84 2.85
N GLU A 101 -15.63 -6.35 3.80
CA GLU A 101 -16.31 -7.20 4.79
C GLU A 101 -17.29 -8.18 4.12
N GLU A 102 -17.94 -7.79 3.02
CA GLU A 102 -18.79 -8.68 2.19
C GLU A 102 -18.02 -9.85 1.58
N TYR A 103 -16.71 -9.66 1.34
CA TYR A 103 -15.80 -10.71 0.84
C TYR A 103 -15.09 -11.46 1.97
N GLY A 104 -15.42 -11.17 3.23
CA GLY A 104 -14.80 -11.80 4.40
C GLY A 104 -13.33 -11.44 4.61
N VAL A 105 -12.83 -10.38 3.95
CA VAL A 105 -11.43 -9.93 4.04
C VAL A 105 -11.32 -8.52 4.59
N LYS A 106 -10.10 -8.11 4.94
CA LYS A 106 -9.80 -6.76 5.45
C LYS A 106 -8.80 -6.07 4.55
N VAL A 107 -8.76 -4.74 4.60
CA VAL A 107 -7.69 -3.99 3.95
C VAL A 107 -6.32 -4.51 4.43
N PRO A 108 -5.39 -4.85 3.51
CA PRO A 108 -4.09 -5.36 3.89
C PRO A 108 -3.32 -4.37 4.79
N THR A 109 -2.66 -4.90 5.82
CA THR A 109 -2.01 -4.06 6.84
C THR A 109 -0.91 -3.17 6.25
N LEU A 110 -0.10 -3.70 5.33
CA LEU A 110 1.01 -2.93 4.74
C LEU A 110 0.48 -1.78 3.88
N PHE A 111 -0.55 -2.02 3.07
CA PHE A 111 -1.19 -0.99 2.27
C PHE A 111 -1.66 0.20 3.12
N LYS A 112 -2.34 -0.09 4.24
CA LYS A 112 -2.73 0.93 5.22
C LYS A 112 -1.51 1.62 5.85
N GLN A 113 -0.50 0.86 6.24
CA GLN A 113 0.68 1.42 6.91
C GLN A 113 1.43 2.42 6.03
N TYR A 114 1.59 2.10 4.74
CA TYR A 114 2.26 2.98 3.79
C TYR A 114 1.43 4.21 3.45
N SER A 115 0.12 4.05 3.21
CA SER A 115 -0.75 5.22 2.96
C SER A 115 -0.83 6.18 4.15
N GLU A 116 -0.72 5.67 5.39
CA GLU A 116 -0.76 6.49 6.60
C GLU A 116 0.62 6.99 7.07
N LEU A 117 1.72 6.55 6.43
CA LEU A 117 3.09 6.86 6.83
C LEU A 117 3.47 8.32 6.58
N CYS A 118 3.03 8.85 5.43
CA CYS A 118 3.44 10.15 4.93
C CYS A 118 2.30 11.17 4.98
N GLU A 119 2.64 12.44 4.90
CA GLU A 119 1.73 13.50 4.50
C GLU A 119 1.28 13.28 3.03
N GLU A 120 0.36 14.13 2.56
CA GLU A 120 -0.18 14.08 1.20
C GLU A 120 0.92 14.04 0.13
N ASP A 121 0.71 13.23 -0.91
CA ASP A 121 1.67 12.96 -1.98
C ASP A 121 3.05 12.42 -1.52
N GLY A 122 3.17 11.91 -0.29
CA GLY A 122 4.41 11.34 0.24
C GLY A 122 4.52 9.82 0.13
N CYS A 123 3.43 9.14 -0.21
CA CYS A 123 3.41 7.73 -0.56
C CYS A 123 2.58 7.56 -1.84
N GLN A 124 3.14 6.87 -2.82
CA GLN A 124 2.55 6.71 -4.14
C GLN A 124 2.45 5.24 -4.49
N PHE A 125 1.29 4.84 -5.02
CA PHE A 125 1.02 3.49 -5.51
C PHE A 125 1.12 3.54 -7.04
N ILE A 126 2.16 2.93 -7.61
CA ILE A 126 2.55 3.18 -9.01
C ILE A 126 1.78 2.27 -9.97
N ASP A 127 1.87 0.96 -9.77
CA ASP A 127 1.19 -0.02 -10.62
C ASP A 127 1.08 -1.36 -9.89
N PHE A 128 0.13 -2.18 -10.31
CA PHE A 128 -0.08 -3.52 -9.78
C PHE A 128 0.34 -4.57 -10.82
N SER A 129 1.02 -5.61 -10.36
CA SER A 129 1.44 -6.72 -11.20
C SER A 129 1.27 -8.07 -10.53
N LEU A 130 0.99 -9.09 -11.32
CA LEU A 130 1.00 -10.48 -10.87
C LEU A 130 2.44 -11.00 -10.80
N ASP A 131 2.76 -11.67 -9.70
CA ASP A 131 4.02 -12.37 -9.50
C ASP A 131 3.82 -13.90 -9.40
N PRO A 132 3.85 -14.61 -10.54
CA PRO A 132 3.88 -16.06 -10.60
C PRO A 132 5.02 -16.73 -9.84
N ASP A 133 6.16 -16.05 -9.69
CA ASP A 133 7.34 -16.58 -9.02
C ASP A 133 7.21 -16.46 -7.49
N PHE A 134 6.18 -15.74 -7.01
CA PHE A 134 5.85 -15.56 -5.60
C PHE A 134 4.38 -15.91 -5.29
N ASN A 135 4.00 -17.18 -5.49
CA ASN A 135 2.67 -17.71 -5.16
C ASN A 135 1.51 -16.98 -5.86
N ASN A 136 1.72 -16.54 -7.11
CA ASN A 136 0.74 -15.81 -7.92
C ASN A 136 0.13 -14.58 -7.21
N CYS A 137 0.86 -13.98 -6.26
CA CYS A 137 0.36 -12.82 -5.54
C CYS A 137 0.25 -11.60 -6.46
N THR A 138 -0.49 -10.60 -5.99
CA THR A 138 -0.53 -9.30 -6.65
C THR A 138 0.40 -8.34 -5.90
N ASP A 139 1.45 -7.85 -6.54
CA ASP A 139 2.34 -6.85 -5.97
C ASP A 139 1.97 -5.46 -6.46
N CYS A 140 2.02 -4.48 -5.55
CA CYS A 140 1.98 -3.08 -5.91
C CYS A 140 3.36 -2.44 -5.72
N LEU A 141 3.92 -1.83 -6.77
CA LEU A 141 5.11 -1.01 -6.60
C LEU A 141 4.72 0.30 -5.93
N ILE A 142 5.35 0.61 -4.80
CA ILE A 142 5.17 1.90 -4.11
C ILE A 142 6.45 2.75 -4.15
N LEU A 143 6.27 4.05 -4.01
CA LEU A 143 7.33 5.03 -3.80
C LEU A 143 6.99 5.89 -2.57
N VAL A 144 7.96 6.08 -1.68
CA VAL A 144 7.83 6.86 -0.46
C VAL A 144 8.87 7.97 -0.45
N ASP A 145 8.42 9.20 -0.28
CA ASP A 145 9.29 10.35 -0.05
C ASP A 145 9.60 10.47 1.44
N VAL A 146 10.88 10.32 1.80
CA VAL A 146 11.35 10.35 3.18
C VAL A 146 11.10 11.72 3.83
N ALA A 147 11.17 12.80 3.06
CA ALA A 147 10.95 14.16 3.57
C ALA A 147 9.49 14.41 3.95
N LYS A 148 8.56 13.61 3.41
CA LYS A 148 7.12 13.71 3.68
C LYS A 148 6.62 12.72 4.73
N ILE A 149 7.51 11.97 5.40
CA ILE A 149 7.10 11.12 6.52
C ILE A 149 6.50 11.99 7.63
N LYS A 150 5.30 11.64 8.11
CA LYS A 150 4.62 12.42 9.16
C LYS A 150 5.52 12.60 10.38
N ALA A 151 5.53 13.78 10.99
CA ALA A 151 6.45 14.11 12.10
C ALA A 151 6.42 13.07 13.25
N LYS A 152 5.22 12.59 13.61
CA LYS A 152 5.05 11.55 14.63
C LYS A 152 5.73 10.22 14.26
N LYS A 153 5.72 9.84 12.98
CA LYS A 153 6.35 8.62 12.47
C LYS A 153 7.86 8.81 12.34
N TYR A 154 8.28 9.97 11.85
CA TYR A 154 9.69 10.36 11.77
C TYR A 154 10.36 10.27 13.14
N ASN A 155 9.82 10.97 14.15
CA ASN A 155 10.38 10.98 15.50
C ASN A 155 10.39 9.58 16.14
N ARG A 156 9.43 8.73 15.81
CA ARG A 156 9.35 7.37 16.36
C ARG A 156 10.41 6.44 15.79
N TYR A 157 10.65 6.49 14.48
CA TYR A 157 11.44 5.48 13.77
C TYR A 157 12.84 5.96 13.38
N ILE A 158 12.98 7.24 13.02
CA ILE A 158 14.23 7.83 12.52
C ILE A 158 14.90 8.63 13.65
N GLY A 159 14.11 9.40 14.40
CA GLY A 159 14.54 10.16 15.57
C GLY A 159 15.12 11.52 15.26
#